data_AF-A0A965PPN6-F1
#
_entry.id   AF-A0A965PPN6-F1
#
_cell.length_a   1.000
_cell.length_b   1.000
_cell.length_c   1.000
_cell.angle_alpha   90.00
_cell.angle_beta   90.00
_cell.angle_gamma   90.00
#
_symmetry.space_group_name_H-M   'P 1'
#
loop_
_entity.id
_entity.type
_entity.pdbx_description
1 polymer ?
#
loop_
_entity_poly.entity_id
_entity_poly.type
_entity_poly.pdbx_seq_one_letter_code
_entity_poly.pdbx_strand_id
1 'polypeptide(L)'
;KAHRINISKTGEEENLKEELTKFDPPFVLVLKRKAIRLYPGSTRIALYYSDKLNKYFSVPYSTEENQRGVVQAEDTIMSVLEFVRENKQPQTISYGENQDIIIEYRVANAILKIYASLNDENKLKISEMIEKGPEQFNKVASFALSKII
;
A
#
# COMPACT_ATOMS: atom_id res chain seq x y z
N LYS A 1 21.13 -14.64 -7.26
CA LYS A 1 21.32 -13.30 -7.87
C LYS A 1 19.95 -12.73 -8.17
N ALA A 2 19.49 -11.75 -7.39
CA ALA A 2 18.24 -11.06 -7.70
C ALA A 2 18.49 -10.15 -8.91
N HIS A 3 17.70 -10.35 -9.97
CA HIS A 3 17.69 -9.48 -11.15
C HIS A 3 16.39 -8.69 -11.14
N ARG A 4 16.47 -7.39 -11.40
CA ARG A 4 15.33 -6.55 -11.78
C ARG A 4 15.62 -5.98 -13.15
N ILE A 5 14.65 -6.09 -14.05
CA ILE A 5 14.69 -5.58 -15.43
C ILE A 5 13.97 -4.22 -15.44
N ASN A 6 14.59 -3.20 -16.04
CA ASN A 6 14.00 -1.87 -16.26
C ASN A 6 13.35 -1.78 -17.64
N ILE A 7 12.25 -1.03 -17.75
CA ILE A 7 11.55 -0.75 -19.00
C ILE A 7 11.96 0.63 -19.54
N SER A 8 12.76 0.57 -20.61
CA SER A 8 13.14 1.53 -21.69
C SER A 8 12.63 2.99 -21.65
N LYS A 9 13.39 4.02 -22.09
CA LYS A 9 14.18 4.13 -23.33
C LYS A 9 15.30 5.18 -23.21
N THR A 10 16.53 4.83 -23.56
CA THR A 10 17.34 5.32 -24.71
C THR A 10 18.64 4.52 -24.69
N GLY A 11 19.11 4.07 -25.85
CA GLY A 11 20.11 3.01 -25.99
C GLY A 11 21.47 3.37 -25.39
N GLU A 12 21.82 2.69 -24.31
CA GLU A 12 23.13 2.17 -23.91
C GLU A 12 22.88 1.42 -22.59
N GLU A 13 22.96 0.09 -22.61
CA GLU A 13 22.85 -0.73 -21.39
C GLU A 13 24.15 -0.59 -20.57
N GLU A 14 24.39 0.60 -20.01
CA GLU A 14 25.34 0.72 -18.92
C GLU A 14 24.78 -0.02 -17.70
N ASN A 15 25.25 -1.26 -17.52
CA ASN A 15 25.18 -1.93 -16.23
C ASN A 15 25.96 -1.08 -15.23
N LEU A 16 25.27 -0.18 -14.54
CA LEU A 16 25.79 0.52 -13.36
C LEU A 16 26.20 -0.56 -12.35
N LYS A 17 27.48 -0.88 -12.30
CA LYS A 17 28.05 -1.74 -11.28
C LYS A 17 28.04 -0.94 -9.99
N GLU A 18 27.15 -1.30 -9.08
CA GLU A 18 27.18 -0.80 -7.72
C GLU A 18 28.50 -1.26 -7.09
N GLU A 19 29.47 -0.36 -6.97
CA GLU A 19 30.74 -0.63 -6.28
C GLU A 19 30.46 -0.72 -4.78
N LEU A 20 30.24 -1.94 -4.31
CA LEU A 20 30.00 -2.19 -2.89
C LEU A 20 31.24 -1.86 -2.07
N THR A 21 31.08 -0.98 -1.11
CA THR A 21 32.04 -0.73 -0.06
C THR A 21 31.90 -1.78 1.04
N LYS A 22 32.97 -1.96 1.83
CA LYS A 22 32.98 -2.91 2.97
C LYS A 22 31.90 -2.61 4.03
N PHE A 23 31.36 -1.39 4.04
CA PHE A 23 30.38 -0.93 5.01
C PHE A 23 28.94 -1.03 4.52
N ASP A 24 28.74 -1.38 3.25
CA ASP A 24 27.40 -1.51 2.71
C ASP A 24 26.68 -2.72 3.31
N PRO A 25 25.38 -2.59 3.58
CA PRO A 25 24.59 -3.68 4.12
C PRO A 25 24.59 -4.85 3.12
N PRO A 26 24.60 -6.09 3.62
CA PRO A 26 24.60 -7.26 2.74
C PRO A 26 23.30 -7.35 1.94
N PHE A 27 23.38 -7.84 0.71
CA PHE A 27 22.20 -8.11 -0.14
C PHE A 27 21.17 -9.04 0.51
N VAL A 28 21.62 -9.89 1.43
CA VAL A 28 20.76 -10.80 2.17
C VAL A 28 20.92 -10.55 3.65
N LEU A 29 19.79 -10.22 4.29
CA LEU A 29 19.67 -10.11 5.73
C LEU A 29 18.95 -11.33 6.28
N VAL A 30 19.59 -12.00 7.23
CA VAL A 30 18.96 -13.06 8.02
C VAL A 30 18.43 -12.44 9.29
N LEU A 31 17.12 -12.55 9.49
CA LEU A 31 16.40 -11.96 10.59
C LEU A 31 15.91 -13.06 11.55
N LYS A 32 16.30 -12.99 12.82
CA LYS A 32 15.83 -13.92 13.85
C LYS A 32 14.67 -13.30 14.63
N ARG A 33 13.50 -13.95 14.64
CA ARG A 33 12.35 -13.50 15.44
C ARG A 33 12.70 -13.56 16.92
N LYS A 34 12.48 -12.47 17.65
CA LYS A 34 12.72 -12.34 19.09
C LYS A 34 11.43 -12.32 19.89
N ALA A 35 10.39 -11.64 19.40
CA ALA A 35 9.12 -11.53 20.10
C ALA A 35 7.96 -11.25 19.12
N ILE A 36 6.75 -11.41 19.63
CA ILE A 36 5.51 -10.91 19.01
C ILE A 36 4.88 -9.95 20.01
N ARG A 37 4.58 -8.74 19.57
CA ARG A 37 3.87 -7.72 20.34
C ARG A 37 2.45 -7.59 19.80
N LEU A 38 1.49 -7.57 20.72
CA LEU A 38 0.09 -7.33 20.43
C LEU A 38 -0.22 -5.88 20.81
N TYR A 39 -0.81 -5.13 19.90
CA TYR A 39 -1.30 -3.77 20.14
C TYR A 39 -2.83 -3.76 20.14
N PRO A 40 -3.45 -2.73 20.74
CA PRO A 40 -4.89 -2.50 20.60
C PRO A 40 -5.31 -2.49 19.12
N GLY A 41 -6.52 -2.98 18.79
CA GLY A 41 -6.97 -3.12 17.40
C GLY A 41 -6.49 -4.39 16.69
N SER A 42 -6.01 -5.37 17.45
CA SER A 42 -5.53 -6.67 16.96
C SER A 42 -4.31 -6.62 16.03
N THR A 43 -3.63 -5.48 15.97
CA THR A 43 -2.35 -5.33 15.27
C THR A 43 -1.28 -6.19 15.94
N ARG A 44 -0.64 -7.06 15.15
CA ARG A 44 0.46 -7.92 15.60
C ARG A 44 1.76 -7.47 14.96
N ILE A 45 2.78 -7.23 15.79
CA ILE A 45 4.11 -6.84 15.33
C ILE A 45 5.12 -7.91 15.74
N ALA A 46 5.76 -8.54 14.76
CA ALA A 46 6.88 -9.43 14.99
C ALA A 46 8.17 -8.61 15.08
N LEU A 47 8.86 -8.72 16.22
CA LEU A 47 10.15 -8.11 16.42
C LEU A 47 11.23 -9.11 15.99
N TYR A 48 12.02 -8.73 15.00
CA TYR A 48 13.18 -9.46 14.52
C TYR A 48 14.48 -8.75 14.90
N TYR A 49 15.58 -9.49 14.90
CA TYR A 49 16.93 -8.94 15.07
C TYR A 49 17.85 -9.46 13.98
N SER A 50 18.66 -8.56 13.42
CA SER A 50 19.73 -8.89 12.46
C SER A 50 21.06 -8.92 13.20
N ASP A 51 21.69 -10.08 13.29
CA ASP A 51 23.02 -10.21 13.90
C ASP A 51 24.09 -9.44 13.11
N LYS A 52 23.94 -9.37 11.77
CA LYS A 52 24.89 -8.65 10.89
C LYS A 52 24.82 -7.13 11.05
N LEU A 53 23.63 -6.58 11.30
CA LEU A 53 23.45 -5.13 11.43
C LEU A 53 23.41 -4.67 12.88
N ASN A 54 23.35 -5.60 13.84
CA ASN A 54 23.12 -5.33 15.26
C ASN A 54 21.89 -4.41 15.47
N LYS A 55 20.79 -4.70 14.77
CA LYS A 55 19.59 -3.87 14.74
C LYS A 55 18.32 -4.71 14.86
N TYR A 56 17.30 -4.10 15.47
CA TYR A 56 15.95 -4.66 15.55
C TYR A 56 15.09 -4.17 14.38
N PHE A 57 14.23 -5.05 13.90
CA PHE A 57 13.26 -4.79 12.83
C PHE A 57 11.86 -5.14 13.35
N SER A 58 10.95 -4.17 13.33
CA SER A 58 9.55 -4.38 13.67
C SER A 58 8.77 -4.61 12.39
N VAL A 59 8.21 -5.80 12.22
CA VAL A 59 7.47 -6.19 11.02
C VAL A 59 6.03 -6.48 11.44
N PRO A 60 5.06 -5.63 11.08
CA PRO A 60 3.66 -5.94 11.29
C PRO A 60 3.26 -7.11 10.37
N TYR A 61 2.44 -8.03 10.87
CA TYR A 61 1.97 -9.19 10.09
C TYR A 61 0.51 -9.55 10.40
N SER A 62 -0.23 -9.92 9.36
CA SER A 62 -1.64 -10.34 9.48
C SER A 62 -1.72 -11.84 9.73
N THR A 63 -2.73 -12.24 10.52
CA THR A 63 -3.24 -13.62 10.54
C THR A 63 -4.57 -13.64 9.81
N GLU A 64 -5.12 -14.82 9.48
CA GLU A 64 -6.46 -14.93 8.88
C GLU A 64 -7.53 -14.14 9.68
N GLU A 65 -7.39 -14.14 11.00
CA GLU A 65 -8.25 -13.40 11.93
C GLU A 65 -8.01 -11.87 11.94
N ASN A 66 -6.84 -11.39 11.49
CA ASN A 66 -6.38 -10.00 11.66
C ASN A 66 -5.89 -9.36 10.36
N GLN A 67 -6.46 -9.77 9.21
CA GLN A 67 -6.14 -9.19 7.90
C GLN A 67 -6.30 -7.65 7.86
N ARG A 68 -7.11 -7.09 8.76
CA ARG A 68 -7.39 -5.65 8.87
C ARG A 68 -6.33 -4.87 9.68
N GLY A 69 -5.57 -5.54 10.54
CA GLY A 69 -4.76 -4.90 11.59
C GLY A 69 -3.33 -4.55 11.16
N VAL A 70 -2.95 -4.86 9.94
CA VAL A 70 -1.63 -4.56 9.40
C VAL A 70 -1.80 -3.58 8.26
N VAL A 71 -1.56 -2.31 8.57
CA VAL A 71 -1.27 -1.33 7.54
C VAL A 71 0.11 -1.71 7.00
N GLN A 72 0.14 -2.52 5.94
CA GLN A 72 1.31 -2.54 5.08
C GLN A 72 1.43 -1.14 4.47
N ALA A 73 2.65 -0.64 4.33
CA ALA A 73 2.87 0.68 3.72
C ALA A 73 2.34 0.71 2.26
N GLU A 74 2.02 -0.46 1.71
CA GLU A 74 1.48 -0.72 0.39
C GLU A 74 -0.06 -0.74 0.29
N ASP A 75 -0.81 -0.73 1.41
CA ASP A 75 -2.29 -0.69 1.38
C ASP A 75 -2.78 0.73 1.08
N THR A 76 -2.59 1.15 -0.17
CA THR A 76 -3.19 2.37 -0.71
C THR A 76 -4.72 2.27 -0.68
N ILE A 77 -5.42 3.40 -0.67
CA ILE A 77 -6.89 3.38 -0.76
C ILE A 77 -7.36 2.72 -2.06
N MET A 78 -6.52 2.72 -3.11
CA MET A 78 -6.81 2.03 -4.36
C MET A 78 -6.97 0.51 -4.18
N SER A 79 -6.12 -0.15 -3.36
CA SER A 79 -6.25 -1.58 -3.11
C SER A 79 -7.55 -1.90 -2.36
N VAL A 80 -7.99 -1.01 -1.46
CA VAL A 80 -9.28 -1.12 -0.77
C VAL A 80 -10.44 -1.01 -1.76
N LEU A 81 -10.39 -0.07 -2.71
CA LEU A 81 -11.41 0.04 -3.75
C LEU A 81 -11.50 -1.24 -4.59
N GLU A 82 -10.37 -1.81 -4.98
CA GLU A 82 -10.31 -3.06 -5.75
C GLU A 82 -10.93 -4.23 -4.96
N PHE A 83 -10.55 -4.36 -3.69
CA PHE A 83 -11.12 -5.36 -2.79
C PHE A 83 -12.65 -5.24 -2.68
N VAL A 84 -13.16 -4.03 -2.45
CA VAL A 84 -14.61 -3.78 -2.33
C VAL A 84 -15.35 -4.13 -3.63
N ARG A 85 -14.76 -3.80 -4.79
CA ARG A 85 -15.34 -4.14 -6.10
C ARG A 85 -15.41 -5.65 -6.32
N GLU A 86 -14.34 -6.37 -6.00
CA GLU A 86 -14.22 -7.81 -6.25
C GLU A 86 -15.10 -8.64 -5.32
N ASN A 87 -15.08 -8.30 -4.02
CA ASN A 87 -15.80 -9.05 -3.00
C ASN A 87 -17.25 -8.58 -2.82
N LYS A 88 -17.60 -7.40 -3.37
CA LYS A 88 -18.91 -6.74 -3.19
C LYS A 88 -19.27 -6.51 -1.72
N GLN A 89 -18.26 -6.40 -0.86
CA GLN A 89 -18.41 -6.15 0.58
C GLN A 89 -17.94 -4.73 0.90
N PRO A 90 -18.74 -3.93 1.63
CA PRO A 90 -18.30 -2.61 2.05
C PRO A 90 -17.05 -2.68 2.94
N GLN A 91 -16.19 -1.67 2.84
CA GLN A 91 -15.02 -1.51 3.72
C GLN A 91 -15.01 -0.13 4.34
N THR A 92 -14.52 -0.05 5.58
CA THR A 92 -14.30 1.23 6.25
C THR A 92 -12.83 1.60 6.13
N ILE A 93 -12.56 2.81 5.64
CA ILE A 93 -11.23 3.42 5.68
C ILE A 93 -11.21 4.49 6.77
N SER A 94 -10.11 4.59 7.51
CA SER A 94 -9.91 5.60 8.55
C SER A 94 -8.77 6.53 8.14
N TYR A 95 -9.04 7.83 8.17
CA TYR A 95 -8.07 8.89 7.86
C TYR A 95 -7.41 9.47 9.11
N GLY A 96 -7.64 8.90 10.29
CA GLY A 96 -7.21 9.43 11.58
C GLY A 96 -8.39 9.74 12.49
N GLU A 97 -8.18 10.62 13.48
CA GLU A 97 -9.11 10.88 14.59
C GLU A 97 -10.58 11.05 14.15
N ASN A 98 -11.38 9.98 14.32
CA ASN A 98 -12.81 9.89 14.03
C ASN A 98 -13.22 10.27 12.59
N GLN A 99 -12.30 10.15 11.63
CA GLN A 99 -12.56 10.45 10.23
C GLN A 99 -12.63 9.16 9.40
N ASP A 100 -13.77 8.47 9.53
CA ASP A 100 -14.01 7.21 8.86
C ASP A 100 -14.96 7.38 7.66
N ILE A 101 -14.68 6.65 6.56
CA ILE A 101 -15.58 6.53 5.42
C ILE A 101 -15.90 5.07 5.16
N ILE A 102 -17.18 4.79 4.96
CA ILE A 102 -17.64 3.50 4.45
C ILE A 102 -17.67 3.56 2.92
N ILE A 103 -16.91 2.69 2.29
CA ILE A 103 -16.86 2.53 0.85
C ILE A 103 -17.79 1.37 0.47
N GLU A 104 -18.88 1.72 -0.21
CA GLU A 104 -19.79 0.72 -0.78
C GLU A 104 -19.35 0.26 -2.18
N TYR A 105 -19.82 -0.93 -2.59
CA TYR A 105 -19.58 -1.49 -3.92
C TYR A 105 -19.84 -0.49 -5.05
N ARG A 106 -20.96 0.26 -4.97
CA ARG A 106 -21.36 1.19 -6.02
C ARG A 106 -20.35 2.33 -6.18
N VAL A 107 -19.84 2.84 -5.07
CA VAL A 107 -18.82 3.91 -5.04
C VAL A 107 -17.48 3.39 -5.54
N ALA A 108 -17.02 2.24 -5.04
CA ALA A 108 -15.75 1.65 -5.44
C ALA A 108 -15.71 1.32 -6.94
N ASN A 109 -16.76 0.66 -7.45
CA ASN A 109 -16.89 0.38 -8.86
C ASN A 109 -16.92 1.66 -9.71
N ALA A 110 -17.55 2.73 -9.20
CA ALA A 110 -17.61 3.99 -9.92
C ALA A 110 -16.25 4.66 -10.06
N ILE A 111 -15.53 4.80 -8.96
CA ILE A 111 -14.19 5.40 -8.93
C ILE A 111 -13.23 4.59 -9.82
N LEU A 112 -13.23 3.25 -9.71
CA LEU A 112 -12.33 2.39 -10.50
C LEU A 112 -12.60 2.45 -12.01
N LYS A 113 -13.86 2.55 -12.43
CA LYS A 113 -14.21 2.71 -13.85
C LYS A 113 -13.64 4.01 -14.43
N ILE A 114 -13.81 5.12 -13.71
CA ILE A 114 -13.25 6.40 -14.11
C ILE A 114 -11.72 6.34 -14.10
N TYR A 115 -11.14 5.82 -13.03
CA TYR A 115 -9.70 5.65 -12.91
C TYR A 115 -9.08 4.89 -14.09
N ALA A 116 -9.72 3.79 -14.52
CA ALA A 116 -9.26 2.99 -15.66
C ALA A 116 -9.30 3.77 -17.00
N SER A 117 -10.23 4.71 -17.17
CA SER A 117 -10.38 5.52 -18.39
C SER A 117 -9.43 6.71 -18.50
N LEU A 118 -8.68 7.01 -17.44
CA LEU A 118 -7.81 8.20 -17.37
C LEU A 118 -6.38 7.91 -17.83
N ASN A 119 -5.66 8.96 -18.18
CA ASN A 119 -4.22 8.93 -18.39
C ASN A 119 -3.46 8.87 -17.05
N ASP A 120 -2.14 8.62 -17.10
CA ASP A 120 -1.33 8.40 -15.90
C ASP A 120 -1.26 9.62 -14.98
N GLU A 121 -1.21 10.83 -15.54
CA GLU A 121 -1.23 12.07 -14.75
C GLU A 121 -2.54 12.22 -13.94
N ASN A 122 -3.69 11.96 -14.57
CA ASN A 122 -4.98 12.07 -13.90
C ASN A 122 -5.25 10.90 -12.95
N LYS A 123 -4.71 9.71 -13.24
CA LYS A 123 -4.70 8.59 -12.30
C LYS A 123 -3.95 8.97 -11.02
N LEU A 124 -2.75 9.53 -11.15
CA LEU A 124 -1.97 10.00 -10.00
C LEU A 124 -2.73 11.04 -9.18
N LYS A 125 -3.36 12.02 -9.84
CA LYS A 125 -4.20 13.02 -9.14
C LYS A 125 -5.35 12.38 -8.38
N ILE A 126 -6.03 11.38 -8.95
CA ILE A 126 -7.10 10.67 -8.25
C ILE A 126 -6.56 9.90 -7.04
N SER A 127 -5.46 9.15 -7.18
CA SER A 127 -4.89 8.40 -6.06
C SER A 127 -4.46 9.32 -4.92
N GLU A 128 -3.84 10.46 -5.23
CA GLU A 128 -3.50 11.46 -4.21
C GLU A 128 -4.74 12.09 -3.57
N MET A 129 -5.78 12.40 -4.36
CA MET A 129 -7.00 13.01 -3.83
C MET A 129 -7.74 12.09 -2.88
N ILE A 130 -7.88 10.81 -3.22
CA ILE A 130 -8.58 9.86 -2.34
C ILE A 130 -7.80 9.63 -1.04
N GLU A 131 -6.47 9.77 -1.05
CA GLU A 131 -5.61 9.62 0.15
C GLU A 131 -5.58 10.86 1.05
N LYS A 132 -5.87 12.06 0.52
CA LYS A 132 -5.76 13.32 1.29
C LYS A 132 -6.73 13.44 2.47
N GLY A 133 -7.89 12.81 2.41
CA GLY A 133 -8.88 12.91 3.46
C GLY A 133 -10.31 12.66 3.02
N PRO A 134 -11.27 12.66 3.96
CA PRO A 134 -12.65 12.30 3.67
C PRO A 134 -13.35 13.24 2.71
N GLU A 135 -13.08 14.54 2.80
CA GLU A 135 -13.70 15.54 1.94
C GLU A 135 -13.28 15.33 0.47
N GLN A 136 -11.99 15.10 0.24
CA GLN A 136 -11.42 14.89 -1.09
C GLN A 136 -11.87 13.55 -1.68
N PHE A 137 -11.94 12.50 -0.85
CA PHE A 137 -12.53 11.22 -1.24
C PHE A 137 -13.97 11.39 -1.73
N ASN A 138 -14.81 12.07 -0.94
CA ASN A 138 -16.22 12.28 -1.30
C ASN A 138 -16.40 13.10 -2.57
N LYS A 139 -15.49 14.05 -2.85
CA LYS A 139 -15.48 14.78 -4.14
C LYS A 139 -15.19 13.86 -5.31
N VAL A 140 -14.19 12.98 -5.19
CA VAL A 140 -13.86 11.99 -6.23
C VAL A 140 -15.02 11.01 -6.41
N ALA A 141 -15.60 10.51 -5.32
CA ALA A 141 -16.75 9.61 -5.34
C ALA A 141 -17.97 10.25 -6.04
N SER A 142 -18.32 11.48 -5.67
CA SER A 142 -19.44 12.22 -6.27
C SER A 142 -19.22 12.46 -7.76
N PHE A 143 -18.01 12.88 -8.13
CA PHE A 143 -17.62 13.04 -9.53
C PHE A 143 -17.76 11.73 -10.31
N ALA A 144 -17.23 10.63 -9.78
CA ALA A 144 -17.28 9.33 -10.44
C ALA A 144 -18.73 8.82 -10.60
N LEU A 145 -19.55 8.95 -9.57
CA LEU A 145 -20.96 8.57 -9.61
C LEU A 145 -21.74 9.38 -10.66
N SER A 146 -21.47 10.69 -10.76
CA SER A 146 -22.13 11.56 -11.75
C SER A 146 -21.81 11.24 -13.22
N LYS A 147 -20.78 10.43 -13.48
CA LYS A 147 -20.35 10.04 -14.83
C LYS A 147 -20.84 8.65 -15.26
N ILE A 148 -21.41 7.88 -14.32
CA ILE A 148 -21.89 6.51 -14.55
C ILE A 148 -23.42 6.45 -14.57
N ILE A 149 -24.09 7.47 -14.04
CA ILE A 149 -25.52 7.74 -14.23
C ILE A 149 -25.70 8.43 -15.58
#